data_AF-X1M8I9-F1
#
_entry.id   AF-X1M8I9-F1
#
_cell.length_a   1.000
_cell.length_b   1.000
_cell.length_c   1.000
_cell.angle_alpha   90.00
_cell.angle_beta   90.00
_cell.angle_gamma   90.00
#
_symmetry.space_group_name_H-M   'P 1'
#
loop_
_entity.id
_entity.type
_entity.pdbx_description
1 polymer ?
#
loop_
_entity_poly.entity_id
_entity_poly.type
_entity_poly.pdbx_seq_one_letter_code
_entity_poly.pdbx_strand_id
1 'polypeptide(L)'
;SEKYKAGKVYKIHKAYPDGKLELKGVRAEVFQLEAGMFFYSNGLETAKVDFKALVNLAIEIGPPCRAKLHLAKYSDNKFAVALIYPAEYDDEISQWLLDGEYKTTGAAEGGIEAVQRYYDVKPQILDRHQLFGKSEFESRTGKELLAGIKLAVQR
;
A
#
# COMPACT_ATOMS: atom_id res chain seq x y z
N SER A 1 -6.81 21.28 -6.47
CA SER A 1 -6.21 22.32 -7.33
C SER A 1 -6.82 22.21 -8.72
N GLU A 2 -7.64 23.18 -9.14
CA GLU A 2 -8.38 23.15 -10.43
C GLU A 2 -7.52 23.35 -11.68
N LYS A 3 -6.23 23.61 -11.52
CA LYS A 3 -5.32 24.04 -12.59
C LYS A 3 -4.93 22.93 -13.59
N TYR A 4 -5.26 21.66 -13.34
CA TYR A 4 -4.83 20.52 -14.15
C TYR A 4 -5.94 19.48 -14.42
N LYS A 5 -7.22 19.90 -14.52
CA LYS A 5 -8.37 19.00 -14.78
C LYS A 5 -8.21 18.12 -16.02
N ALA A 6 -7.40 18.51 -17.01
CA ALA A 6 -7.12 17.75 -18.23
C ALA A 6 -5.74 17.06 -18.25
N GLY A 7 -5.02 17.05 -17.13
CA GLY A 7 -3.69 16.45 -17.03
C GLY A 7 -3.75 14.93 -17.16
N LYS A 8 -3.01 14.36 -18.10
CA LYS A 8 -2.81 12.91 -18.19
C LYS A 8 -1.78 12.50 -17.13
N VAL A 9 -2.18 11.60 -16.23
CA VAL A 9 -1.30 11.08 -15.18
C VAL A 9 -0.67 9.79 -15.68
N TYR A 10 0.62 9.63 -15.41
CA TYR A 10 1.39 8.45 -15.79
C TYR A 10 2.20 7.98 -14.59
N LYS A 11 2.14 6.68 -14.29
CA LYS A 11 3.04 6.01 -13.35
C LYS A 11 4.24 5.50 -14.15
N ILE A 12 5.45 5.74 -13.65
CA ILE A 12 6.66 5.11 -14.21
C ILE A 12 6.58 3.63 -13.84
N HIS A 13 6.33 2.78 -14.84
CA HIS A 13 6.25 1.33 -14.70
C HIS A 13 7.64 0.71 -14.71
N LYS A 14 8.50 1.17 -15.63
CA LYS A 14 9.92 0.81 -15.67
C LYS A 14 10.76 2.01 -16.06
N ALA A 15 11.90 2.14 -15.42
CA ALA A 15 12.96 3.04 -15.86
C ALA A 15 14.18 2.21 -16.21
N TYR A 16 14.66 2.35 -17.45
CA TYR A 16 15.83 1.64 -17.95
C TYR A 16 17.09 2.51 -17.81
N PRO A 17 18.29 1.91 -17.64
CA PRO A 17 19.55 2.67 -17.50
C PRO A 17 19.92 3.54 -18.70
N ASP A 18 19.35 3.26 -19.88
CA ASP A 18 19.53 4.03 -21.12
C ASP A 18 18.61 5.28 -21.18
N GLY A 19 17.84 5.54 -20.13
CA GLY A 19 16.91 6.66 -20.04
C GLY A 19 15.53 6.39 -20.63
N LYS A 20 15.27 5.17 -21.13
CA LYS A 20 13.93 4.78 -21.58
C LYS A 20 13.01 4.61 -20.37
N LEU A 21 11.80 5.17 -20.47
CA LEU A 21 10.75 5.00 -19.46
C LEU A 21 9.56 4.28 -20.09
N GLU A 22 9.07 3.25 -19.41
CA GLU A 22 7.73 2.72 -19.66
C GLU A 22 6.76 3.41 -18.72
N LEU A 23 5.75 4.06 -19.30
CA LEU A 23 4.73 4.79 -18.58
C LEU A 23 3.41 4.03 -18.67
N LYS A 24 2.81 3.71 -17.52
CA LYS A 24 1.44 3.20 -17.45
C LYS A 24 0.51 4.39 -17.22
N GLY A 25 -0.45 4.60 -18.11
CA GLY A 25 -1.48 5.63 -17.92
C GLY A 25 -2.30 5.34 -16.67
N VAL A 26 -2.45 6.33 -15.80
CA VAL A 26 -3.31 6.28 -14.62
C VAL A 26 -4.47 7.24 -14.87
N ARG A 27 -5.70 6.77 -14.61
CA ARG A 27 -6.87 7.66 -14.67
C ARG A 27 -6.70 8.75 -13.61
N ALA A 28 -6.83 10.01 -14.02
CA ALA A 28 -6.63 11.15 -13.12
C ALA A 28 -7.59 11.11 -11.92
N GLU A 29 -8.78 10.49 -12.07
CA GLU A 29 -9.73 10.32 -10.97
C GLU A 29 -9.22 9.36 -9.88
N VAL A 30 -8.33 8.41 -10.21
CA VAL A 30 -7.86 7.35 -9.30
C VAL A 30 -6.57 7.77 -8.57
N PHE A 31 -5.75 8.64 -9.18
CA PHE A 31 -4.45 9.06 -8.65
C PHE A 31 -4.49 9.80 -7.30
N GLN A 32 -5.66 10.27 -6.87
CA GLN A 32 -5.87 10.93 -5.57
C GLN A 32 -6.71 10.09 -4.61
N LEU A 33 -7.16 8.90 -5.04
CA LEU A 33 -8.05 8.07 -4.25
C LEU A 33 -7.26 6.98 -3.54
N GLU A 34 -7.67 6.70 -2.31
CA GLU A 34 -7.21 5.53 -1.57
C GLU A 34 -8.21 4.39 -1.81
N ALA A 35 -7.69 3.20 -2.10
CA ALA A 35 -8.40 1.96 -2.01
C ALA A 35 -7.95 1.21 -0.75
N GLY A 36 -8.70 0.19 -0.36
CA GLY A 36 -8.32 -0.59 0.80
C GLY A 36 -8.97 -1.96 0.83
N MET A 37 -8.28 -2.87 1.52
CA MET A 37 -8.73 -4.20 1.85
C MET A 37 -8.98 -4.26 3.36
N PHE A 38 -10.17 -4.69 3.74
CA PHE A 38 -10.65 -4.76 5.11
C PHE A 38 -10.96 -6.20 5.47
N PHE A 39 -10.27 -6.72 6.48
CA PHE A 39 -10.46 -8.08 6.98
C PHE A 39 -11.15 -8.03 8.33
N TYR A 40 -12.40 -8.46 8.39
CA TYR A 40 -13.23 -8.37 9.58
C TYR A 40 -13.09 -9.60 10.47
N SER A 41 -13.11 -9.39 11.78
CA SER A 41 -13.16 -10.47 12.75
C SER A 41 -14.04 -10.10 13.94
N ASN A 42 -14.64 -11.13 14.56
CA ASN A 42 -15.46 -10.96 15.76
C ASN A 42 -14.62 -11.00 17.06
N GLY A 43 -13.33 -11.35 16.96
CA GLY A 43 -12.44 -11.49 18.11
C GLY A 43 -11.16 -10.66 17.97
N LEU A 44 -10.78 -9.98 19.04
CA LEU A 44 -9.56 -9.16 19.07
C LEU A 44 -8.30 -10.00 18.80
N GLU A 45 -8.21 -11.20 19.38
CA GLU A 45 -7.02 -12.05 19.23
C GLU A 45 -6.84 -12.53 17.79
N THR A 46 -7.93 -12.92 17.11
CA THR A 46 -7.90 -13.24 15.68
C THR A 46 -7.45 -12.03 14.85
N ALA A 47 -8.01 -10.84 15.12
CA ALA A 47 -7.63 -9.63 14.40
C ALA A 47 -6.15 -9.24 14.63
N LYS A 48 -5.60 -9.48 15.83
CA LYS A 48 -4.16 -9.28 16.10
C LYS A 48 -3.28 -10.27 15.34
N VAL A 49 -3.70 -11.53 15.26
CA VAL A 49 -2.98 -12.56 14.47
C VAL A 49 -2.98 -12.17 13.00
N ASP A 50 -4.13 -11.79 12.45
CA ASP A 50 -4.27 -11.36 11.05
C ASP A 50 -3.44 -10.11 10.76
N PHE A 51 -3.42 -9.13 11.68
CA PHE A 51 -2.60 -7.92 11.59
C PHE A 51 -1.11 -8.26 11.57
N LYS A 52 -0.65 -9.09 12.50
CA LYS A 52 0.75 -9.50 12.59
C LYS A 52 1.18 -10.30 11.35
N ALA A 53 0.29 -11.15 10.83
CA ALA A 53 0.55 -11.90 9.60
C ALA A 53 0.77 -10.97 8.41
N LEU A 54 0.00 -9.88 8.25
CA LEU A 54 0.26 -8.87 7.21
C LEU A 54 1.57 -8.12 7.40
N VAL A 55 1.92 -7.76 8.64
CA VAL A 55 3.21 -7.13 8.93
C VAL A 55 4.36 -8.07 8.55
N ASN A 56 4.27 -9.34 8.93
CA ASN A 56 5.27 -10.34 8.57
C ASN A 56 5.37 -10.53 7.06
N LEU A 57 4.24 -10.57 6.35
CA LEU A 57 4.22 -10.67 4.90
C LEU A 57 4.92 -9.47 4.23
N ALA A 58 4.69 -8.27 4.74
CA ALA A 58 5.34 -7.06 4.25
C ALA A 58 6.86 -7.08 4.48
N ILE A 59 7.33 -7.74 5.53
CA ILE A 59 8.76 -7.93 5.78
C ILE A 59 9.35 -8.98 4.83
N GLU A 60 8.64 -10.09 4.62
CA GLU A 60 9.14 -11.24 3.86
C GLU A 60 9.23 -10.96 2.36
N ILE A 61 8.12 -10.51 1.79
CA ILE A 61 8.01 -10.35 0.34
C ILE A 61 7.80 -8.91 -0.08
N GLY A 62 7.70 -7.92 0.82
CA GLY A 62 7.60 -6.49 0.48
C GLY A 62 6.31 -6.08 -0.25
N PRO A 63 5.55 -5.07 0.21
CA PRO A 63 4.37 -4.61 -0.50
C PRO A 63 4.76 -3.89 -1.81
N PRO A 64 3.84 -3.83 -2.79
CA PRO A 64 4.08 -3.17 -4.07
C PRO A 64 4.15 -1.64 -3.95
N CYS A 65 3.61 -1.07 -2.87
CA CYS A 65 3.62 0.36 -2.60
C CYS A 65 3.64 0.64 -1.09
N ARG A 66 3.82 1.90 -0.75
CA ARG A 66 3.56 2.39 0.60
C ARG A 66 2.06 2.21 0.93
N ALA A 67 1.77 1.63 2.09
CA ALA A 67 0.40 1.38 2.54
C ALA A 67 0.25 1.57 4.05
N LYS A 68 -0.92 1.99 4.50
CA LYS A 68 -1.29 2.08 5.91
C LYS A 68 -1.93 0.76 6.32
N LEU A 69 -1.49 0.20 7.45
CA LEU A 69 -2.10 -0.97 8.06
C LEU A 69 -2.62 -0.58 9.44
N HIS A 70 -3.92 -0.74 9.69
CA HIS A 70 -4.52 -0.44 10.98
C HIS A 70 -5.20 -1.68 11.57
N LEU A 71 -5.03 -1.89 12.88
CA LEU A 71 -5.91 -2.72 13.68
C LEU A 71 -6.97 -1.81 14.31
N ALA A 72 -8.23 -1.98 13.90
CA ALA A 72 -9.33 -1.11 14.28
C ALA A 72 -10.45 -1.88 15.00
N LYS A 73 -11.05 -1.24 16.01
CA LYS A 73 -12.22 -1.71 16.74
C LYS A 73 -13.43 -0.87 16.34
N TYR A 74 -14.47 -1.53 15.81
CA TYR A 74 -15.77 -0.93 15.51
C TYR A 74 -16.71 -1.02 16.70
N SER A 75 -16.71 -2.18 17.38
CA SER A 75 -17.48 -2.44 18.60
C SER A 75 -16.83 -3.59 19.37
N ASP A 76 -17.37 -3.98 20.54
CA ASP A 76 -16.75 -5.00 21.40
C ASP A 76 -16.50 -6.34 20.71
N ASN A 77 -17.34 -6.70 19.73
CA ASN A 77 -17.25 -7.94 18.97
C ASN A 77 -17.07 -7.70 17.46
N LYS A 78 -16.53 -6.54 17.06
CA LYS A 78 -16.26 -6.24 15.66
C LYS A 78 -14.94 -5.49 15.51
N PHE A 79 -13.97 -6.18 14.92
CA PHE A 79 -12.64 -5.68 14.64
C PHE A 79 -12.38 -5.75 13.14
N ALA A 80 -11.48 -4.91 12.66
CA ALA A 80 -10.98 -5.00 11.30
C ALA A 80 -9.48 -4.76 11.24
N VAL A 81 -8.82 -5.52 10.37
CA VAL A 81 -7.50 -5.18 9.87
C VAL A 81 -7.70 -4.43 8.56
N ALA A 82 -7.36 -3.15 8.54
CA ALA A 82 -7.53 -2.27 7.38
C ALA A 82 -6.18 -2.02 6.71
N LEU A 83 -6.03 -2.50 5.48
CA LEU A 83 -4.91 -2.22 4.60
C LEU A 83 -5.35 -1.15 3.59
N ILE A 84 -4.81 0.06 3.68
CA ILE A 84 -5.21 1.23 2.87
C ILE A 84 -4.02 1.69 2.04
N TYR A 85 -4.21 1.86 0.73
CA TYR A 85 -3.16 2.13 -0.25
C TYR A 85 -3.66 3.01 -1.40
N PRO A 86 -2.76 3.61 -2.20
CA PRO A 86 -3.17 4.35 -3.38
C PRO A 86 -3.91 3.45 -4.38
N ALA A 87 -5.07 3.88 -4.85
CA ALA A 87 -5.99 3.05 -5.64
C ALA A 87 -5.39 2.57 -6.97
N GLU A 88 -4.32 3.20 -7.48
CA GLU A 88 -3.62 2.73 -8.68
C GLU A 88 -2.79 1.44 -8.48
N TYR A 89 -2.71 0.92 -7.24
CA TYR A 89 -2.03 -0.34 -6.91
C TYR A 89 -3.01 -1.45 -6.51
N ASP A 90 -4.32 -1.30 -6.74
CA ASP A 90 -5.34 -2.27 -6.28
C ASP A 90 -5.10 -3.69 -6.81
N ASP A 91 -4.75 -3.81 -8.10
CA ASP A 91 -4.40 -5.09 -8.72
C ASP A 91 -3.09 -5.64 -8.14
N GLU A 92 -2.06 -4.81 -8.02
CA GLU A 92 -0.76 -5.21 -7.48
C GLU A 92 -0.84 -5.64 -6.00
N ILE A 93 -1.66 -4.98 -5.18
CA ILE A 93 -1.89 -5.36 -3.79
C ILE A 93 -2.65 -6.68 -3.71
N SER A 94 -3.68 -6.85 -4.53
CA SER A 94 -4.44 -8.10 -4.59
C SER A 94 -3.53 -9.27 -4.96
N GLN A 95 -2.69 -9.10 -5.98
CA GLN A 95 -1.71 -10.10 -6.37
C GLN A 95 -0.68 -10.36 -5.25
N TRP A 96 -0.18 -9.31 -4.59
CA TRP A 96 0.77 -9.44 -3.48
C TRP A 96 0.21 -10.25 -2.31
N LEU A 97 -1.06 -10.05 -1.97
CA LEU A 97 -1.75 -10.85 -0.94
C LEU A 97 -1.90 -12.32 -1.35
N LEU A 98 -2.18 -12.58 -2.64
CA LEU A 98 -2.28 -13.93 -3.19
C LEU A 98 -0.92 -14.64 -3.24
N ASP A 99 0.12 -13.97 -3.70
CA ASP A 99 1.50 -14.48 -3.75
C ASP A 99 2.04 -14.80 -2.36
N GLY A 100 1.61 -14.01 -1.37
CA GLY A 100 1.89 -14.22 0.05
C GLY A 100 1.03 -15.28 0.74
N GLU A 101 0.13 -15.93 -0.01
CA GLU A 101 -0.90 -16.84 0.49
C GLU A 101 -1.67 -16.30 1.72
N TYR A 102 -1.85 -14.98 1.78
CA TYR A 102 -2.50 -14.33 2.91
C TYR A 102 -3.98 -14.72 2.96
N LYS A 103 -4.39 -15.30 4.09
CA LYS A 103 -5.75 -15.77 4.33
C LYS A 103 -6.23 -15.27 5.67
N THR A 104 -7.50 -14.89 5.71
CA THR A 104 -8.18 -14.50 6.94
C THR A 104 -9.38 -15.41 7.15
N THR A 105 -9.83 -15.49 8.40
CA THR A 105 -10.94 -16.37 8.78
C THR A 105 -12.31 -15.72 8.60
N GLY A 106 -12.35 -14.39 8.50
CA GLY A 106 -13.59 -13.63 8.40
C GLY A 106 -13.87 -13.08 7.00
N ALA A 107 -14.88 -12.23 6.92
CA ALA A 107 -15.25 -11.55 5.68
C ALA A 107 -14.16 -10.54 5.28
N ALA A 108 -13.85 -10.51 3.99
CA ALA A 108 -12.99 -9.50 3.38
C ALA A 108 -13.81 -8.57 2.49
N GLU A 109 -13.50 -7.28 2.53
CA GLU A 109 -14.13 -6.24 1.72
C GLU A 109 -13.06 -5.35 1.11
N GLY A 110 -13.17 -5.07 -0.19
CA GLY A 110 -12.19 -4.31 -0.95
C GLY A 110 -12.78 -3.08 -1.63
N GLY A 111 -11.92 -2.10 -1.90
CA GLY A 111 -12.21 -0.99 -2.82
C GLY A 111 -12.31 0.39 -2.16
N ILE A 112 -12.52 1.40 -2.99
CA ILE A 112 -12.50 2.83 -2.61
C ILE A 112 -13.65 3.16 -1.63
N GLU A 113 -14.84 2.63 -1.87
CA GLU A 113 -15.98 2.92 -0.98
C GLU A 113 -15.81 2.35 0.43
N ALA A 114 -15.11 1.22 0.56
CA ALA A 114 -14.82 0.62 1.86
C ALA A 114 -13.91 1.54 2.69
N VAL A 115 -12.94 2.20 2.05
CA VAL A 115 -12.10 3.23 2.69
C VAL A 115 -12.91 4.45 3.12
N GLN A 116 -13.81 4.92 2.26
CA GLN A 116 -14.67 6.05 2.62
C GLN A 116 -15.53 5.71 3.85
N ARG A 117 -16.20 4.55 3.86
CA ARG A 117 -16.97 4.07 5.03
C ARG A 117 -16.11 3.96 6.28
N TYR A 118 -14.89 3.46 6.16
CA TYR A 118 -13.95 3.36 7.28
C TYR A 118 -13.61 4.73 7.88
N TYR A 119 -13.37 5.74 7.03
CA TYR A 119 -13.11 7.10 7.48
C TYR A 119 -14.33 7.82 8.05
N ASP A 120 -15.53 7.52 7.54
CA ASP A 120 -16.77 8.10 8.04
C ASP A 120 -17.13 7.55 9.43
N VAL A 121 -16.96 6.24 9.63
CA VAL A 121 -17.27 5.56 10.91
C VAL A 121 -16.25 5.89 12.00
N LYS A 122 -15.01 6.26 11.64
CA LYS A 122 -13.93 6.61 12.59
C LYS A 122 -13.76 5.56 13.71
N PRO A 123 -13.50 4.28 13.37
CA PRO A 123 -13.34 3.25 14.38
C PRO A 123 -12.14 3.54 15.29
N GLN A 124 -12.14 2.98 16.50
CA GLN A 124 -11.02 3.12 17.43
C GLN A 124 -9.80 2.38 16.89
N ILE A 125 -8.72 3.10 16.62
CA ILE A 125 -7.46 2.49 16.18
C ILE A 125 -6.72 1.95 17.40
N LEU A 126 -6.56 0.63 17.45
CA LEU A 126 -5.82 -0.06 18.51
C LEU A 126 -4.32 -0.12 18.19
N ASP A 127 -3.97 -0.34 16.92
CA ASP A 127 -2.59 -0.36 16.44
C ASP A 127 -2.50 0.15 15.00
N ARG A 128 -1.32 0.65 14.62
CA ARG A 128 -1.03 1.16 13.27
C ARG A 128 0.40 0.79 12.86
N HIS A 129 0.54 0.40 11.61
CA HIS A 129 1.83 0.15 10.99
C HIS A 129 1.88 0.80 9.60
N GLN A 130 3.02 1.39 9.25
CA GLN A 130 3.27 1.90 7.91
C GLN A 130 4.09 0.87 7.15
N LEU A 131 3.53 0.35 6.07
CA LEU A 131 4.25 -0.51 5.15
C LEU A 131 4.95 0.35 4.10
N PHE A 132 6.17 -0.05 3.71
CA PHE A 132 7.02 0.63 2.73
C PHE A 132 7.23 -0.26 1.51
N GLY A 133 7.20 0.32 0.32
CA GLY A 133 7.23 -0.44 -0.93
C GLY A 133 8.60 -1.10 -1.19
N LYS A 134 8.62 -2.19 -1.98
CA LYS A 134 9.86 -2.86 -2.42
C LYS A 134 10.94 -1.92 -2.95
N SER A 135 10.55 -0.87 -3.68
CA SER A 135 11.47 0.09 -4.30
C SER A 135 12.02 1.15 -3.34
N GLU A 136 11.47 1.29 -2.13
CA GLU A 136 12.00 2.23 -1.12
C GLU A 136 13.23 1.65 -0.38
N PHE A 137 13.55 0.37 -0.58
CA PHE A 137 14.68 -0.33 0.04
C PHE A 137 15.89 -0.56 -0.88
N GLU A 138 15.98 0.07 -2.06
CA GLU A 138 17.25 0.17 -2.79
C GLU A 138 18.22 1.13 -2.06
N SER A 139 18.66 0.73 -0.87
CA SER A 139 19.75 1.37 -0.14
C SER A 139 21.05 1.05 -0.90
N ARG A 140 21.47 1.97 -1.77
CA ARG A 140 22.77 1.91 -2.46
C ARG A 140 23.86 1.70 -1.42
N THR A 141 24.75 0.75 -1.65
CA THR A 141 25.86 0.46 -0.75
C THR A 141 26.86 1.63 -0.74
N GLY A 142 27.54 1.88 0.37
CA GLY A 142 28.47 3.03 0.52
C GLY A 142 29.57 3.12 -0.54
N LYS A 143 29.91 2.00 -1.22
CA LYS A 143 30.84 1.98 -2.37
C LYS A 143 30.22 2.58 -3.64
N GLU A 144 28.92 2.44 -3.87
CA GLU A 144 28.21 2.99 -5.02
C GLU A 144 28.03 4.52 -4.89
N LEU A 145 27.83 5.00 -3.66
CA LEU A 145 27.80 6.44 -3.32
C LEU A 145 29.15 7.14 -3.58
N LEU A 146 30.26 6.49 -3.22
CA LEU A 146 31.61 7.03 -3.43
C LEU A 146 32.00 7.12 -4.91
N ALA A 147 31.50 6.22 -5.75
CA ALA A 147 31.73 6.25 -7.20
C ALA A 147 31.02 7.43 -7.91
N GLY A 148 29.96 8.00 -7.30
CA GLY A 148 29.16 9.08 -7.88
C GLY A 148 29.61 10.51 -7.57
N ILE A 149 30.69 10.71 -6.80
CA ILE A 149 31.10 12.03 -6.27
C ILE A 149 31.61 13.00 -7.37
N LYS A 150 31.86 12.52 -8.60
CA LYS A 150 32.35 13.34 -9.72
C LYS A 150 31.35 13.57 -10.87
N LEU A 151 30.08 13.21 -10.71
CA LEU A 151 29.05 13.53 -11.69
C LEU A 151 28.21 14.71 -11.18
N ALA A 152 28.24 15.83 -11.90
CA ALA A 152 27.52 17.07 -11.56
C ALA A 152 25.99 16.93 -11.58
N VAL A 153 25.47 15.77 -11.95
CA VAL A 153 24.07 15.38 -11.81
C VAL A 153 24.06 13.93 -11.35
N GLN A 154 23.56 13.69 -10.14
CA GLN A 154 23.25 12.34 -9.68
C GLN A 154 21.79 12.03 -10.03
N ARG A 155 21.58 10.96 -10.78
CA ARG A 155 20.29 10.32 -11.03
C ARG A 155 20.33 8.89 -10.50
#